data_AF-A0A7S2QMT2-F1
#
_entry.id   AF-A0A7S2QMT2-F1
#
_cell.length_a   1.000
_cell.length_b   1.000
_cell.length_c   1.000
_cell.angle_alpha   90.00
_cell.angle_beta   90.00
_cell.angle_gamma   90.00
#
_symmetry.space_group_name_H-M   'P 1'
#
loop_
_entity.id
_entity.type
_entity.pdbx_description
1 polymer ?
#
loop_
_entity_poly.entity_id
_entity_poly.type
_entity_poly.pdbx_seq_one_letter_code
_entity_poly.pdbx_strand_id
1 'polypeptide(L)'
;AAAALRCVHGAGSCSFPHAEMNRLRNVMQPPGSGRRGGQTAGSLLHSTSAALQKGHASTFAIVSLCYAPTKVSAYAEICETARKNFKDYSDRHGYRLFFHDHEKDSWKTEGRGPKWHKIRAVEEALQTEGIEYVFWMDADSLFLNASISLNSVLPSSGKQMTIAGDHNVFFNSGHFVLRNGQWAKDFLKDTWDVFPPPTPPWADNSAMIYLMTGKNKACRESLSGPCCSADAQKLPEVESVGQRRMNSYVAIYQHGDWILHFAGWGVEDKARLMKEYSVEDKALLMKEYAQKASSGSPDSLTEFHAALLQVVWAHSARAPPPVCGVDAASCSFA
;
A
#
# COMPACT_ATOMS: atom_id res chain seq x y z
N ALA A 1 26.33 -4.41 -37.19
CA ALA A 1 26.93 -5.71 -37.51
C ALA A 1 26.93 -6.55 -36.24
N ALA A 2 26.39 -7.76 -36.33
CA ALA A 2 26.13 -8.66 -35.23
C ALA A 2 27.41 -9.19 -34.58
N ALA A 3 27.37 -9.40 -33.27
CA ALA A 3 28.18 -10.42 -32.61
C ALA A 3 27.39 -10.94 -31.41
N ALA A 4 26.69 -12.04 -31.65
CA ALA A 4 26.17 -12.91 -30.60
C ALA A 4 27.35 -13.60 -29.90
N LEU A 5 27.22 -13.85 -28.59
CA LEU A 5 27.96 -14.94 -27.95
C LEU A 5 27.07 -15.65 -26.94
N ARG A 6 27.09 -16.97 -27.11
CA ARG A 6 26.24 -17.99 -26.51
C ARG A 6 26.66 -18.28 -25.07
N CYS A 7 25.68 -18.67 -24.25
CA CYS A 7 25.89 -19.35 -22.98
C CYS A 7 26.49 -20.75 -23.20
N VAL A 8 27.28 -21.21 -22.23
CA VAL A 8 27.50 -22.65 -21.96
C VAL A 8 27.24 -22.91 -20.48
N HIS A 9 26.47 -23.97 -20.23
CA HIS A 9 26.02 -24.47 -18.94
C HIS A 9 27.12 -25.13 -18.10
N GLY A 10 26.92 -25.12 -16.77
CA GLY A 10 27.23 -26.29 -15.94
C GLY A 10 28.09 -26.03 -14.70
N ALA A 11 27.49 -26.28 -13.53
CA ALA A 11 28.10 -26.54 -12.22
C ALA A 11 28.79 -25.39 -11.44
N GLY A 12 28.23 -25.13 -10.25
CA GLY A 12 29.01 -24.94 -9.01
C GLY A 12 29.70 -23.61 -8.78
N SER A 13 29.15 -22.81 -7.86
CA SER A 13 29.83 -21.81 -7.01
C SER A 13 30.88 -20.89 -7.66
N CYS A 14 30.55 -19.60 -7.78
CA CYS A 14 31.58 -18.55 -7.92
C CYS A 14 31.32 -17.42 -6.92
N SER A 15 32.22 -17.37 -5.96
CA SER A 15 32.45 -16.34 -4.95
C SER A 15 32.83 -15.01 -5.60
N PHE A 16 32.34 -13.89 -5.05
CA PHE A 16 32.83 -12.55 -5.40
C PHE A 16 34.16 -12.26 -4.68
N PRO A 17 35.20 -11.74 -5.35
CA PRO A 17 36.40 -11.27 -4.67
C PRO A 17 36.13 -9.96 -3.92
N HIS A 18 36.51 -9.93 -2.64
CA HIS A 18 36.34 -8.81 -1.72
C HIS A 18 37.68 -8.08 -1.53
N ALA A 19 37.81 -6.90 -2.13
CA ALA A 19 38.79 -5.83 -1.85
C ALA A 19 38.28 -4.63 -2.65
N GLU A 20 38.21 -3.38 -2.21
CA GLU A 20 38.93 -2.63 -1.18
C GLU A 20 38.18 -1.28 -1.13
N MET A 21 37.79 -0.73 0.03
CA MET A 21 37.60 0.73 0.24
C MET A 21 37.25 1.03 1.71
N ASN A 22 38.24 0.88 2.58
CA ASN A 22 38.34 1.65 3.82
C ASN A 22 39.28 2.83 3.53
N ARG A 23 38.75 4.04 3.38
CA ARG A 23 39.48 5.31 3.58
C ARG A 23 38.46 6.45 3.52
N LEU A 24 38.18 7.04 4.68
CA LEU A 24 38.07 8.48 4.94
C LEU A 24 37.38 8.68 6.31
N ARG A 25 38.17 8.52 7.37
CA ARG A 25 37.97 9.22 8.65
C ARG A 25 39.23 10.02 8.92
N ASN A 26 39.03 11.29 9.32
CA ASN A 26 39.88 12.17 10.12
C ASN A 26 40.29 13.49 9.45
N VAL A 27 39.53 14.54 9.78
CA VAL A 27 39.98 15.86 10.24
C VAL A 27 38.81 16.35 11.12
N MET A 28 38.87 16.78 12.39
CA MET A 28 39.82 17.58 13.16
C MET A 28 39.76 17.22 14.66
N GLN A 29 40.87 17.43 15.36
CA GLN A 29 41.02 17.40 16.82
C GLN A 29 40.32 18.57 17.53
N PRO A 30 40.08 18.49 18.86
CA PRO A 30 39.35 19.49 19.63
C PRO A 30 40.27 20.59 20.19
N PRO A 31 39.75 21.79 20.49
CA PRO A 31 40.36 22.67 21.48
C PRO A 31 39.47 22.83 22.72
N GLY A 32 40.11 22.69 23.88
CA GLY A 32 40.10 23.73 24.92
C GLY A 32 38.83 23.95 25.74
N SER A 33 38.98 23.65 27.03
CA SER A 33 38.15 24.08 28.16
C SER A 33 37.78 25.58 28.16
N GLY A 34 36.49 25.87 28.32
CA GLY A 34 35.95 27.19 28.67
C GLY A 34 34.59 27.07 29.37
N ARG A 35 34.47 27.62 30.58
CA ARG A 35 33.28 27.55 31.45
C ARG A 35 32.21 28.60 31.08
N ARG A 36 30.96 28.27 31.46
CA ARG A 36 29.75 29.09 31.75
C ARG A 36 28.78 29.39 30.59
N GLY A 37 27.52 29.09 30.85
CA GLY A 37 26.36 29.59 30.11
C GLY A 37 25.27 28.54 29.91
N GLY A 38 24.60 28.11 30.98
CA GLY A 38 23.42 27.27 30.85
C GLY A 38 22.23 28.08 30.36
N GLN A 39 21.68 27.71 29.20
CA GLN A 39 20.25 27.84 28.87
C GLN A 39 19.85 26.68 27.95
N THR A 40 18.70 26.10 28.26
CA THR A 40 18.12 24.87 27.71
C THR A 40 17.70 25.04 26.25
N ALA A 41 18.46 24.46 25.31
CA ALA A 41 18.12 24.34 23.89
C ALA A 41 17.58 22.95 23.52
N GLY A 42 16.89 22.27 24.44
CA GLY A 42 16.40 20.89 24.26
C GLY A 42 14.97 20.74 23.72
N SER A 43 14.15 21.80 23.75
CA SER A 43 12.69 21.66 23.55
C SER A 43 12.15 22.18 22.20
N LEU A 44 12.95 22.85 21.37
CA LEU A 44 12.49 23.48 20.12
C LEU A 44 12.76 22.67 18.84
N LEU A 45 13.61 21.64 18.90
CA LEU A 45 13.93 20.81 17.73
C LEU A 45 12.92 19.68 17.50
N HIS A 46 12.26 19.20 18.56
CA HIS A 46 11.22 18.16 18.43
C HIS A 46 9.87 18.73 17.95
N SER A 47 9.53 19.97 18.34
CA SER A 47 8.25 20.58 17.97
C SER A 47 8.20 21.04 16.50
N THR A 48 9.33 21.49 15.95
CA THR A 48 9.42 21.95 14.56
C THR A 48 9.35 20.80 13.57
N SER A 49 10.03 19.66 13.82
CA SER A 49 9.96 18.50 12.93
C SER A 49 8.57 17.84 12.92
N ALA A 50 7.91 17.70 14.08
CA ALA A 50 6.54 17.19 14.16
C ALA A 50 5.51 18.14 13.52
N ALA A 51 5.69 19.46 13.66
CA ALA A 51 4.83 20.46 13.01
C ALA A 51 5.07 20.54 11.49
N LEU A 52 6.32 20.43 11.01
CA LEU A 52 6.66 20.34 9.58
C LEU A 52 6.16 19.04 8.94
N GLN A 53 6.27 17.90 9.64
CA GLN A 53 5.67 16.64 9.20
C GLN A 53 4.14 16.71 9.18
N LYS A 54 3.50 17.33 10.17
CA LYS A 54 2.05 17.60 10.14
C LYS A 54 1.64 18.55 9.01
N GLY A 55 2.49 19.54 8.70
CA GLY A 55 2.28 20.47 7.57
C GLY A 55 2.20 19.73 6.24
N HIS A 56 3.17 18.86 5.95
CA HIS A 56 3.13 18.01 4.75
C HIS A 56 2.06 16.92 4.79
N ALA A 57 1.72 16.36 5.96
CA ALA A 57 0.70 15.32 6.05
C ALA A 57 -0.72 15.82 5.70
N SER A 58 -1.04 17.07 6.06
CA SER A 58 -2.33 17.68 5.76
C SER A 58 -2.59 17.90 4.26
N THR A 59 -1.54 17.82 3.43
CA THR A 59 -1.65 17.98 1.98
C THR A 59 -2.02 16.70 1.22
N PHE A 60 -2.10 15.57 1.92
CA PHE A 60 -2.52 14.29 1.36
C PHE A 60 -3.97 13.95 1.67
N ALA A 61 -4.64 13.39 0.68
CA ALA A 61 -5.89 12.66 0.81
C ALA A 61 -5.70 11.20 0.40
N ILE A 62 -6.14 10.28 1.24
CA ILE A 62 -6.42 8.91 0.84
C ILE A 62 -7.89 8.85 0.44
N VAL A 63 -8.17 8.32 -0.75
CA VAL A 63 -9.52 8.24 -1.31
C VAL A 63 -9.83 6.79 -1.64
N SER A 64 -11.01 6.33 -1.21
CA SER A 64 -11.52 5.00 -1.52
C SER A 64 -13.05 5.03 -1.59
N LEU A 65 -13.64 4.02 -2.23
CA LEU A 65 -15.07 3.80 -2.21
C LEU A 65 -15.38 2.30 -2.04
N CYS A 66 -16.45 2.00 -1.32
CA CYS A 66 -16.93 0.63 -1.15
C CYS A 66 -18.42 0.63 -0.86
N TYR A 67 -19.23 0.19 -1.81
CA TYR A 67 -20.69 0.18 -1.69
C TYR A 67 -21.17 -1.22 -1.34
N ALA A 68 -21.53 -1.44 -0.08
CA ALA A 68 -22.14 -2.69 0.33
C ALA A 68 -23.65 -2.67 -0.01
N PRO A 69 -24.17 -3.67 -0.75
CA PRO A 69 -25.59 -3.71 -1.11
C PRO A 69 -26.49 -3.91 0.12
N THR A 70 -25.96 -4.57 1.17
CA THR A 70 -26.61 -4.75 2.47
C THR A 70 -25.55 -4.67 3.57
N LYS A 71 -25.97 -4.44 4.82
CA LYS A 71 -25.09 -4.44 5.99
C LYS A 71 -24.55 -5.83 6.38
N VAL A 72 -25.09 -6.90 5.80
CA VAL A 72 -24.76 -8.28 6.15
C VAL A 72 -24.46 -9.03 4.86
N SER A 73 -23.25 -8.80 4.33
CA SER A 73 -22.73 -9.47 3.14
C SER A 73 -21.21 -9.56 3.20
N ALA A 74 -20.62 -10.50 2.46
CA ALA A 74 -19.15 -10.55 2.32
C ALA A 74 -18.59 -9.22 1.79
N TYR A 75 -19.34 -8.51 0.96
CA TYR A 75 -18.96 -7.17 0.49
C TYR A 75 -18.98 -6.13 1.62
N ALA A 76 -19.94 -6.22 2.56
CA ALA A 76 -19.93 -5.38 3.75
C ALA A 76 -18.70 -5.63 4.62
N GLU A 77 -18.30 -6.89 4.80
CA GLU A 77 -17.08 -7.25 5.54
C GLU A 77 -15.81 -6.66 4.89
N ILE A 78 -15.73 -6.70 3.55
CA ILE A 78 -14.66 -6.01 2.79
C ILE A 78 -14.68 -4.51 3.12
N CYS A 79 -15.83 -3.85 2.97
CA CYS A 79 -15.94 -2.40 3.20
C CYS A 79 -15.58 -2.00 4.64
N GLU A 80 -16.04 -2.76 5.64
CA GLU A 80 -15.74 -2.50 7.05
C GLU A 80 -14.26 -2.71 7.37
N THR A 81 -13.67 -3.80 6.87
CA THR A 81 -12.26 -4.12 7.07
C THR A 81 -11.37 -3.06 6.43
N ALA A 82 -11.66 -2.69 5.18
CA ALA A 82 -10.94 -1.65 4.45
C ALA A 82 -11.06 -0.29 5.14
N ARG A 83 -12.29 0.13 5.47
CA ARG A 83 -12.53 1.41 6.17
C ARG A 83 -11.73 1.48 7.46
N LYS A 84 -11.76 0.43 8.27
CA LYS A 84 -11.00 0.41 9.53
C LYS A 84 -9.50 0.50 9.26
N ASN A 85 -8.96 -0.33 8.36
CA ASN A 85 -7.53 -0.34 8.04
C ASN A 85 -7.06 1.02 7.51
N PHE A 86 -7.81 1.64 6.60
CA PHE A 86 -7.45 2.92 5.99
C PHE A 86 -7.57 4.05 6.99
N LYS A 87 -8.56 4.01 7.88
CA LYS A 87 -8.70 4.98 8.96
C LYS A 87 -7.52 4.89 9.93
N ASP A 88 -7.17 3.69 10.40
CA ASP A 88 -6.04 3.47 11.30
C ASP A 88 -4.73 3.99 10.68
N TYR A 89 -4.49 3.71 9.39
CA TYR A 89 -3.32 4.22 8.66
C TYR A 89 -3.34 5.74 8.50
N SER A 90 -4.49 6.31 8.11
CA SER A 90 -4.65 7.75 7.92
C SER A 90 -4.42 8.53 9.21
N ASP A 91 -5.02 8.06 10.32
CA ASP A 91 -4.88 8.67 11.65
C ASP A 91 -3.41 8.65 12.11
N ARG A 92 -2.69 7.55 11.85
CA ARG A 92 -1.27 7.41 12.21
C ARG A 92 -0.37 8.42 11.51
N HIS A 93 -0.63 8.67 10.24
CA HIS A 93 0.21 9.55 9.41
C HIS A 93 -0.30 11.00 9.34
N GLY A 94 -1.50 11.27 9.84
CA GLY A 94 -2.14 12.59 9.76
C GLY A 94 -2.71 12.92 8.37
N TYR A 95 -3.07 11.90 7.58
CA TYR A 95 -3.67 12.05 6.26
C TYR A 95 -5.19 12.24 6.36
N ARG A 96 -5.78 12.98 5.41
CA ARG A 96 -7.24 13.04 5.27
C ARG A 96 -7.75 11.78 4.59
N LEU A 97 -8.84 11.20 5.10
CA LEU A 97 -9.49 10.03 4.50
C LEU A 97 -10.86 10.41 3.94
N PHE A 98 -11.04 10.19 2.64
CA PHE A 98 -12.32 10.22 1.95
C PHE A 98 -12.74 8.79 1.62
N PHE A 99 -13.58 8.20 2.47
CA PHE A 99 -14.09 6.84 2.27
C PHE A 99 -15.59 6.89 1.94
N HIS A 100 -15.95 6.64 0.69
CA HIS A 100 -17.33 6.73 0.22
C HIS A 100 -18.04 5.37 0.30
N ASP A 101 -19.14 5.28 1.06
CA ASP A 101 -19.95 4.05 1.19
C ASP A 101 -21.22 4.02 0.34
N HIS A 102 -21.52 5.11 -0.36
CA HIS A 102 -22.65 5.20 -1.26
C HIS A 102 -22.30 6.07 -2.46
N GLU A 103 -22.98 5.82 -3.57
CA GLU A 103 -22.98 6.73 -4.72
C GLU A 103 -23.62 8.06 -4.31
N LYS A 104 -23.01 9.17 -4.73
CA LYS A 104 -23.56 10.51 -4.50
C LYS A 104 -24.34 10.97 -5.72
N ASP A 105 -25.53 11.51 -5.50
CA ASP A 105 -26.36 12.10 -6.58
C ASP A 105 -25.60 13.20 -7.36
N SER A 106 -24.69 13.92 -6.69
CA SER A 106 -23.88 14.98 -7.30
C SER A 106 -22.86 14.48 -8.32
N TRP A 107 -22.50 13.19 -8.31
CA TRP A 107 -21.44 12.64 -9.15
C TRP A 107 -21.84 12.41 -10.60
N LYS A 108 -23.11 12.61 -10.96
CA LYS A 108 -23.64 12.53 -12.34
C LYS A 108 -23.01 11.35 -13.10
N THR A 109 -23.36 10.13 -12.69
CA THR A 109 -22.65 8.93 -13.11
C THR A 109 -22.95 8.50 -14.55
N GLU A 110 -23.98 9.08 -15.17
CA GLU A 110 -24.39 8.81 -16.56
C GLU A 110 -24.58 7.30 -16.83
N GLY A 111 -25.03 6.55 -15.82
CA GLY A 111 -25.25 5.10 -15.90
C GLY A 111 -23.97 4.26 -15.80
N ARG A 112 -22.79 4.86 -15.57
CA ARG A 112 -21.55 4.11 -15.34
C ARG A 112 -21.58 3.45 -13.96
N GLY A 113 -21.20 2.17 -13.89
CA GLY A 113 -21.18 1.41 -12.63
C GLY A 113 -20.05 1.81 -11.66
N PRO A 114 -20.08 1.30 -10.41
CA PRO A 114 -19.21 1.75 -9.31
C PRO A 114 -17.70 1.79 -9.57
N LYS A 115 -17.17 0.93 -10.45
CA LYS A 115 -15.74 0.93 -10.82
C LYS A 115 -15.29 2.28 -11.39
N TRP A 116 -16.18 2.99 -12.09
CA TRP A 116 -15.91 4.32 -12.64
C TRP A 116 -15.98 5.44 -11.62
N HIS A 117 -16.64 5.22 -10.48
CA HIS A 117 -16.92 6.30 -9.53
C HIS A 117 -15.66 6.79 -8.81
N LYS A 118 -14.55 6.04 -8.87
CA LYS A 118 -13.24 6.50 -8.38
C LYS A 118 -12.81 7.80 -9.03
N ILE A 119 -13.18 8.03 -10.29
CA ILE A 119 -12.87 9.28 -11.01
C ILE A 119 -13.53 10.47 -10.28
N ARG A 120 -14.81 10.34 -9.95
CA ARG A 120 -15.58 11.37 -9.24
C ARG A 120 -15.11 11.56 -7.80
N ALA A 121 -14.79 10.46 -7.11
CA ALA A 121 -14.25 10.50 -5.75
C ALA A 121 -12.91 11.26 -5.70
N VAL A 122 -12.01 10.98 -6.65
CA VAL A 122 -10.71 11.66 -6.73
C VAL A 122 -10.90 13.13 -7.14
N GLU A 123 -11.78 13.45 -8.09
CA GLU A 123 -12.12 14.83 -8.44
C GLU A 123 -12.60 15.65 -7.23
N GLU A 124 -13.48 15.08 -6.40
CA GLU A 124 -13.97 15.72 -5.17
C GLU A 124 -12.84 15.98 -4.18
N ALA A 125 -11.97 15.00 -3.94
CA ALA A 125 -10.84 15.16 -3.03
C ALA A 125 -9.85 16.25 -3.51
N LEU A 126 -9.57 16.32 -4.82
CA LEU A 126 -8.72 17.34 -5.43
C LEU A 126 -9.30 18.77 -5.33
N GLN A 127 -10.61 18.91 -5.17
CA GLN A 127 -11.25 20.22 -4.96
C GLN A 127 -11.19 20.69 -3.50
N THR A 128 -10.79 19.81 -2.58
CA THR A 128 -10.71 20.17 -1.16
C THR A 128 -9.49 21.05 -0.91
N GLU A 129 -9.69 22.18 -0.22
CA GLU A 129 -8.62 23.11 0.11
C GLU A 129 -7.46 22.44 0.84
N GLY A 130 -6.24 22.82 0.46
CA GLY A 130 -4.99 22.31 1.01
C GLY A 130 -4.61 20.90 0.54
N ILE A 131 -5.37 20.23 -0.32
CA ILE A 131 -4.94 18.93 -0.91
C ILE A 131 -3.99 19.19 -2.07
N GLU A 132 -2.77 18.70 -1.96
CA GLU A 132 -1.77 18.70 -3.03
C GLU A 132 -1.66 17.35 -3.72
N TYR A 133 -1.93 16.25 -3.00
CA TYR A 133 -1.84 14.90 -3.54
C TYR A 133 -3.02 14.04 -3.10
N VAL A 134 -3.56 13.28 -4.03
CA VAL A 134 -4.55 12.22 -3.76
C VAL A 134 -3.90 10.88 -3.99
N PHE A 135 -4.02 9.98 -3.01
CA PHE A 135 -3.75 8.56 -3.16
C PHE A 135 -5.08 7.81 -3.28
N TRP A 136 -5.35 7.27 -4.47
CA TRP A 136 -6.46 6.36 -4.67
C TRP A 136 -6.07 4.96 -4.18
N MET A 137 -7.00 4.29 -3.48
CA MET A 137 -6.86 2.91 -3.04
C MET A 137 -8.16 2.14 -3.18
N ASP A 138 -8.14 1.06 -3.96
CA ASP A 138 -9.27 0.13 -4.06
C ASP A 138 -9.58 -0.50 -2.69
N ALA A 139 -10.87 -0.68 -2.38
CA ALA A 139 -11.33 -1.15 -1.08
C ALA A 139 -11.07 -2.64 -0.82
N ASP A 140 -10.72 -3.42 -1.84
CA ASP A 140 -10.23 -4.79 -1.69
C ASP A 140 -8.71 -4.83 -1.51
N SER A 141 -8.18 -3.91 -0.72
CA SER A 141 -6.76 -3.80 -0.38
C SER A 141 -6.56 -3.46 1.10
N LEU A 142 -5.35 -3.70 1.62
CA LEU A 142 -4.96 -3.36 2.99
C LEU A 142 -3.57 -2.73 3.02
N PHE A 143 -3.39 -1.72 3.85
CA PHE A 143 -2.07 -1.32 4.35
C PHE A 143 -1.59 -2.36 5.36
N LEU A 144 -0.45 -3.00 5.08
CA LEU A 144 0.19 -4.00 5.95
C LEU A 144 1.55 -3.55 6.49
N ASN A 145 2.05 -2.40 6.07
CA ASN A 145 3.23 -1.79 6.68
C ASN A 145 2.98 -0.32 6.94
N ALA A 146 2.43 -0.04 8.12
CA ALA A 146 2.09 1.32 8.53
C ALA A 146 3.32 2.20 8.85
N SER A 147 4.55 1.69 8.75
CA SER A 147 5.78 2.50 8.86
C SER A 147 6.15 3.19 7.55
N ILE A 148 5.61 2.71 6.42
CA ILE A 148 5.82 3.32 5.10
C ILE A 148 4.80 4.46 4.92
N SER A 149 5.28 5.63 4.50
CA SER A 149 4.50 6.85 4.28
C SER A 149 4.17 7.06 2.79
N LEU A 150 3.09 7.79 2.48
CA LEU A 150 2.75 8.21 1.11
C LEU A 150 3.89 8.98 0.42
N ASN A 151 4.77 9.64 1.20
CA ASN A 151 5.96 10.29 0.67
C ASN A 151 6.86 9.35 -0.13
N SER A 152 6.85 8.04 0.17
CA SER A 152 7.64 7.04 -0.54
C SER A 152 7.18 6.78 -1.97
N VAL A 153 5.95 7.20 -2.32
CA VAL A 153 5.33 6.99 -3.63
C VAL A 153 4.88 8.27 -4.31
N LEU A 154 5.37 9.43 -3.86
CA LEU A 154 5.10 10.70 -4.51
C LEU A 154 5.64 10.73 -5.95
N PRO A 155 4.93 11.40 -6.88
CA PRO A 155 5.46 11.68 -8.21
C PRO A 155 6.79 12.42 -8.13
N SER A 156 7.81 11.86 -8.77
CA SER A 156 9.13 12.49 -8.93
C SER A 156 9.02 13.89 -9.52
N SER A 157 10.08 14.70 -9.40
CA SER A 157 10.11 16.04 -10.01
C SER A 157 9.77 16.00 -11.51
N GLY A 158 8.84 16.85 -11.94
CA GLY A 158 8.32 16.88 -13.32
C GLY A 158 7.24 15.85 -13.64
N LYS A 159 6.93 14.92 -12.71
CA LYS A 159 5.83 13.95 -12.85
C LYS A 159 4.56 14.44 -12.15
N GLN A 160 3.42 13.98 -12.65
CA GLN A 160 2.09 14.31 -12.16
C GLN A 160 1.40 13.11 -11.51
N MET A 161 1.80 11.88 -11.87
CA MET A 161 1.16 10.65 -11.38
C MET A 161 2.18 9.54 -11.16
N THR A 162 2.00 8.81 -10.05
CA THR A 162 2.72 7.57 -9.77
C THR A 162 1.72 6.43 -9.75
N ILE A 163 1.93 5.38 -10.55
CA ILE A 163 1.00 4.25 -10.70
C ILE A 163 1.63 2.93 -10.28
N ALA A 164 0.80 2.00 -9.84
CA ALA A 164 1.24 0.66 -9.51
C ALA A 164 1.50 -0.15 -10.78
N GLY A 165 2.69 -0.71 -10.90
CA GLY A 165 2.94 -1.76 -11.88
C GLY A 165 2.05 -2.99 -11.63
N ASP A 166 1.86 -3.76 -12.69
CA ASP A 166 1.21 -5.06 -12.66
C ASP A 166 2.06 -6.01 -13.53
N HIS A 167 1.95 -7.32 -13.31
CA HIS A 167 2.63 -8.32 -14.14
C HIS A 167 1.71 -8.90 -15.22
N ASN A 168 0.38 -8.74 -15.10
CA ASN A 168 -0.59 -9.13 -16.11
C ASN A 168 -0.63 -8.12 -17.28
N VAL A 169 -0.52 -6.85 -16.94
CA VAL A 169 -0.43 -5.68 -17.83
C VAL A 169 0.63 -4.74 -17.24
N PHE A 170 1.07 -3.69 -17.92
CA PHE A 170 2.10 -2.80 -17.34
C PHE A 170 1.65 -1.96 -16.13
N PHE A 171 0.36 -1.90 -15.80
CA PHE A 171 -0.12 -1.25 -14.57
C PHE A 171 -1.50 -1.73 -14.09
N ASN A 172 -1.82 -1.36 -12.86
CA ASN A 172 -3.14 -1.49 -12.22
C ASN A 172 -3.60 -0.14 -11.63
N SER A 173 -4.83 0.25 -11.90
CA SER A 173 -5.47 1.49 -11.42
C SER A 173 -6.07 1.38 -10.01
N GLY A 174 -5.84 0.28 -9.31
CA GLY A 174 -6.27 0.09 -7.94
C GLY A 174 -5.50 0.94 -6.94
N HIS A 175 -4.28 1.35 -7.29
CA HIS A 175 -3.44 2.23 -6.47
C HIS A 175 -2.69 3.22 -7.33
N PHE A 176 -2.89 4.51 -7.08
CA PHE A 176 -2.09 5.56 -7.70
C PHE A 176 -2.05 6.82 -6.85
N VAL A 177 -0.97 7.58 -6.99
CA VAL A 177 -0.87 8.96 -6.49
C VAL A 177 -1.07 9.92 -7.66
N LEU A 178 -1.86 10.96 -7.44
CA LEU A 178 -2.12 12.02 -8.39
C LEU A 178 -1.81 13.38 -7.75
N ARG A 179 -0.96 14.18 -8.39
CA ARG A 179 -0.66 15.55 -7.99
C ARG A 179 -1.81 16.46 -8.41
N ASN A 180 -2.29 17.29 -7.49
CA ASN A 180 -3.33 18.27 -7.77
C ASN A 180 -2.82 19.32 -8.75
N GLY A 181 -3.61 19.61 -9.77
CA GLY A 181 -3.25 20.53 -10.83
C GLY A 181 -4.12 20.33 -12.06
N GLN A 182 -3.87 21.15 -13.09
CA GLN A 182 -4.64 21.08 -14.34
C GLN A 182 -4.50 19.72 -15.02
N TRP A 183 -3.28 19.16 -15.04
CA TRP A 183 -3.02 17.86 -15.64
C TRP A 183 -3.89 16.74 -15.04
N ALA A 184 -4.05 16.72 -13.71
CA ALA A 184 -4.88 15.74 -13.03
C ALA A 184 -6.36 15.85 -13.42
N LYS A 185 -6.87 17.09 -13.50
CA LYS A 185 -8.25 17.36 -13.93
C LYS A 185 -8.48 16.88 -15.36
N ASP A 186 -7.55 17.19 -16.26
CA ASP A 186 -7.63 16.78 -17.66
C ASP A 186 -7.52 15.26 -17.80
N PHE A 187 -6.64 14.61 -17.05
CA PHE A 187 -6.48 13.16 -17.05
C PHE A 187 -7.72 12.42 -16.54
N LEU A 188 -8.33 12.88 -15.45
CA LEU A 188 -9.56 12.30 -14.90
C LEU A 188 -10.74 12.49 -15.86
N LYS A 189 -10.87 13.69 -16.45
CA LYS A 189 -11.87 13.97 -17.49
C LYS A 189 -11.67 13.07 -18.71
N ASP A 190 -10.45 13.00 -19.24
CA ASP A 190 -10.14 12.16 -20.39
C ASP A 190 -10.43 10.69 -20.07
N THR A 191 -10.16 10.23 -18.84
CA THR A 191 -10.47 8.85 -18.42
C THR A 191 -11.97 8.61 -18.47
N TRP A 192 -12.77 9.54 -17.91
CA TRP A 192 -14.24 9.47 -17.93
C TRP A 192 -14.82 9.42 -19.35
N ASP A 193 -14.23 10.20 -20.26
CA ASP A 193 -14.68 10.36 -21.65
C ASP A 193 -14.34 9.16 -22.55
N VAL A 194 -13.44 8.27 -22.13
CA VAL A 194 -13.13 7.06 -22.90
C VAL A 194 -14.30 6.09 -22.95
N PHE A 195 -15.30 6.20 -22.07
CA PHE A 195 -16.44 5.28 -22.01
C PHE A 195 -17.13 5.06 -23.39
N PRO A 196 -17.47 3.82 -23.78
CA PRO A 196 -17.21 2.55 -23.08
C PRO A 196 -15.70 2.17 -23.08
N PRO A 197 -15.21 1.44 -22.07
CA PRO A 197 -13.78 1.13 -21.98
C PRO A 197 -13.31 0.24 -23.14
N PRO A 198 -12.01 0.26 -23.50
CA PRO A 198 -11.41 -0.74 -24.38
C PRO A 198 -11.64 -2.17 -23.88
N THR A 199 -11.51 -3.16 -24.77
CA THR A 199 -11.55 -4.58 -24.40
C THR A 199 -10.17 -5.03 -23.91
N PRO A 200 -10.06 -5.90 -22.88
CA PRO A 200 -11.11 -6.34 -21.98
C PRO A 200 -11.67 -5.17 -21.13
N PRO A 201 -12.97 -5.16 -20.80
CA PRO A 201 -13.65 -4.00 -20.22
C PRO A 201 -13.43 -3.91 -18.70
N TRP A 202 -12.17 -3.78 -18.26
CA TRP A 202 -11.80 -3.54 -16.86
C TRP A 202 -12.13 -2.11 -16.39
N ALA A 203 -13.21 -1.52 -16.92
CA ALA A 203 -13.71 -0.19 -16.58
C ALA A 203 -12.63 0.91 -16.72
N ASP A 204 -12.48 1.73 -15.68
CA ASP A 204 -11.51 2.81 -15.57
C ASP A 204 -10.07 2.34 -15.81
N ASN A 205 -9.71 1.13 -15.39
CA ASN A 205 -8.38 0.56 -15.62
C ASN A 205 -8.05 0.51 -17.11
N SER A 206 -8.95 -0.05 -17.93
CA SER A 206 -8.78 -0.13 -19.38
C SER A 206 -8.76 1.25 -20.04
N ALA A 207 -9.56 2.19 -19.54
CA ALA A 207 -9.55 3.56 -20.03
C ALA A 207 -8.20 4.25 -19.78
N MET A 208 -7.67 4.13 -18.56
CA MET A 208 -6.37 4.65 -18.19
C MET A 208 -5.25 3.99 -19.01
N ILE A 209 -5.33 2.67 -19.30
CA ILE A 209 -4.35 1.99 -20.17
C ILE A 209 -4.32 2.63 -21.54
N TYR A 210 -5.49 2.79 -22.15
CA TYR A 210 -5.57 3.42 -23.46
C TYR A 210 -4.99 4.84 -23.47
N LEU A 211 -5.28 5.67 -22.47
CA LEU A 211 -4.69 7.00 -22.36
C LEU A 211 -3.16 6.94 -22.23
N MET A 212 -2.64 6.04 -21.38
CA MET A 212 -1.21 5.85 -21.19
C MET A 212 -0.49 5.45 -22.47
N THR A 213 -1.16 4.79 -23.42
CA THR A 213 -0.57 4.48 -24.74
C THR A 213 -0.45 5.67 -25.69
N GLY A 214 -0.79 6.88 -25.25
CA GLY A 214 -0.91 8.06 -26.11
C GLY A 214 -2.13 7.97 -27.02
N LYS A 215 -3.23 7.38 -26.52
CA LYS A 215 -4.48 7.18 -27.27
C LYS A 215 -4.29 6.36 -28.56
N ASN A 216 -3.41 5.35 -28.53
CA ASN A 216 -3.14 4.48 -29.67
C ASN A 216 -4.44 3.80 -30.15
N LYS A 217 -4.80 4.00 -31.43
CA LYS A 217 -6.04 3.50 -32.03
C LYS A 217 -6.20 1.98 -31.88
N ALA A 218 -5.12 1.20 -32.02
CA ALA A 218 -5.19 -0.25 -31.84
C ALA A 218 -5.55 -0.62 -30.39
N CYS A 219 -5.01 0.12 -29.41
CA CYS A 219 -5.30 -0.09 -27.99
C CYS A 219 -6.70 0.42 -27.58
N ARG A 220 -7.40 1.17 -28.43
CA ARG A 220 -8.80 1.53 -28.21
C ARG A 220 -9.72 0.32 -28.38
N GLU A 221 -9.40 -0.55 -29.34
CA GLU A 221 -10.18 -1.74 -29.67
C GLU A 221 -9.86 -2.89 -28.71
N SER A 222 -8.56 -3.20 -28.55
CA SER A 222 -8.09 -4.30 -27.71
C SER A 222 -6.77 -3.99 -27.00
N LEU A 223 -6.80 -4.07 -25.68
CA LEU A 223 -5.64 -4.05 -24.80
C LEU A 223 -5.05 -5.45 -24.73
N SER A 224 -4.35 -5.80 -25.80
CA SER A 224 -3.66 -7.07 -25.94
C SER A 224 -2.28 -6.88 -26.58
N GLY A 225 -1.37 -7.81 -26.32
CA GLY A 225 -0.05 -7.82 -26.94
C GLY A 225 0.72 -6.52 -26.66
N PRO A 226 1.14 -5.75 -27.69
CA PRO A 226 1.95 -4.55 -27.51
C PRO A 226 1.28 -3.46 -26.65
N CYS A 227 -0.04 -3.44 -26.53
CA CYS A 227 -0.76 -2.48 -25.68
C CYS A 227 -0.61 -2.79 -24.18
N CYS A 228 -0.11 -3.97 -23.81
CA CYS A 228 0.04 -4.42 -22.44
C CYS A 228 1.49 -4.43 -21.95
N SER A 229 2.46 -4.07 -22.80
CA SER A 229 3.87 -3.98 -22.40
C SER A 229 4.20 -2.62 -21.79
N ALA A 230 5.24 -2.57 -20.94
CA ALA A 230 5.71 -1.30 -20.36
C ALA A 230 6.14 -0.29 -21.44
N ASP A 231 6.65 -0.78 -22.58
CA ASP A 231 7.04 0.06 -23.73
C ASP A 231 5.85 0.80 -24.36
N ALA A 232 4.62 0.37 -24.07
CA ALA A 232 3.40 1.02 -24.52
C ALA A 232 3.17 2.37 -23.83
N GLN A 233 3.72 2.59 -22.62
CA GLN A 233 3.53 3.84 -21.89
C GLN A 233 4.19 5.02 -22.64
N LYS A 234 3.39 6.03 -23.01
CA LYS A 234 3.82 7.23 -23.74
C LYS A 234 3.64 8.53 -22.97
N LEU A 235 2.93 8.53 -21.85
CA LEU A 235 2.73 9.75 -21.05
C LEU A 235 3.98 10.05 -20.20
N PRO A 236 4.74 11.13 -20.50
CA PRO A 236 5.94 11.47 -19.76
C PRO A 236 5.65 11.99 -18.35
N GLU A 237 4.44 12.44 -18.06
CA GLU A 237 4.01 12.90 -16.73
C GLU A 237 3.72 11.76 -15.77
N VAL A 238 3.61 10.52 -16.28
CA VAL A 238 3.33 9.33 -15.49
C VAL A 238 4.62 8.57 -15.23
N GLU A 239 4.77 8.05 -14.02
CA GLU A 239 5.79 7.06 -13.69
C GLU A 239 5.13 5.82 -13.07
N SER A 240 5.63 4.65 -13.43
CA SER A 240 5.21 3.37 -12.85
C SER A 240 6.25 2.87 -11.86
N VAL A 241 5.79 2.19 -10.82
CA VAL A 241 6.65 1.59 -9.81
C VAL A 241 6.46 0.09 -9.76
N GLY A 242 7.47 -0.63 -9.28
CA GLY A 242 7.38 -2.09 -9.17
C GLY A 242 6.13 -2.52 -8.39
N GLN A 243 5.46 -3.57 -8.86
CA GLN A 243 4.16 -4.00 -8.34
C GLN A 243 4.14 -4.11 -6.80
N ARG A 244 5.15 -4.73 -6.19
CA ARG A 244 5.22 -4.90 -4.73
C ARG A 244 5.42 -3.62 -3.92
N ARG A 245 5.69 -2.49 -4.58
CA ARG A 245 5.84 -1.20 -3.87
C ARG A 245 4.50 -0.74 -3.30
N MET A 246 3.39 -0.94 -4.03
CA MET A 246 2.07 -0.48 -3.58
C MET A 246 0.88 -1.29 -4.15
N ASN A 247 1.12 -2.51 -4.66
CA ASN A 247 0.12 -3.38 -5.30
C ASN A 247 0.51 -4.87 -5.19
N SER A 248 1.04 -5.31 -4.04
CA SER A 248 1.39 -6.73 -3.89
C SER A 248 0.14 -7.59 -3.95
N TYR A 249 0.15 -8.64 -4.76
CA TYR A 249 -0.89 -9.69 -4.72
C TYR A 249 -0.50 -10.78 -3.74
N VAL A 250 -1.50 -11.52 -3.25
CA VAL A 250 -1.31 -12.65 -2.30
C VAL A 250 -0.19 -13.59 -2.76
N ALA A 251 -0.12 -13.91 -4.06
CA ALA A 251 0.88 -14.82 -4.62
C ALA A 251 2.33 -14.31 -4.59
N ILE A 252 2.54 -12.99 -4.51
CA ILE A 252 3.87 -12.36 -4.54
C ILE A 252 4.17 -11.52 -3.30
N TYR A 253 3.23 -11.46 -2.36
CA TYR A 253 3.37 -10.74 -1.11
C TYR A 253 4.57 -11.26 -0.33
N GLN A 254 5.32 -10.34 0.26
CA GLN A 254 6.30 -10.68 1.29
C GLN A 254 6.08 -9.79 2.49
N HIS A 255 6.49 -10.33 3.64
CA HIS A 255 6.47 -9.57 4.87
C HIS A 255 7.26 -8.25 4.71
N GLY A 256 6.65 -7.14 5.14
CA GLY A 256 7.18 -5.78 4.98
C GLY A 256 6.65 -5.03 3.76
N ASP A 257 5.96 -5.69 2.82
CA ASP A 257 5.28 -5.00 1.71
C ASP A 257 4.22 -4.01 2.24
N TRP A 258 4.09 -2.87 1.56
CA TRP A 258 3.25 -1.77 2.05
C TRP A 258 1.76 -2.05 1.93
N ILE A 259 1.34 -2.52 0.75
CA ILE A 259 -0.06 -2.74 0.39
C ILE A 259 -0.23 -4.15 -0.16
N LEU A 260 -1.20 -4.87 0.38
CA LEU A 260 -1.70 -6.13 -0.16
C LEU A 260 -3.05 -5.86 -0.86
N HIS A 261 -3.13 -6.23 -2.14
CA HIS A 261 -4.29 -6.09 -3.00
C HIS A 261 -4.87 -7.46 -3.34
N PHE A 262 -6.16 -7.65 -3.12
CA PHE A 262 -6.88 -8.89 -3.39
C PHE A 262 -7.51 -8.91 -4.79
N ALA A 263 -6.89 -8.26 -5.77
CA ALA A 263 -7.37 -8.18 -7.15
C ALA A 263 -7.65 -9.57 -7.74
N GLY A 264 -8.74 -9.70 -8.48
CA GLY A 264 -9.13 -10.94 -9.18
C GLY A 264 -9.76 -12.03 -8.30
N TRP A 265 -9.77 -11.90 -6.97
CA TRP A 265 -10.43 -12.84 -6.08
C TRP A 265 -11.95 -12.67 -6.04
N GLY A 266 -12.67 -13.76 -5.73
CA GLY A 266 -14.11 -13.75 -5.44
C GLY A 266 -14.43 -12.97 -4.16
N VAL A 267 -15.68 -12.50 -4.00
CA VAL A 267 -16.06 -11.63 -2.89
C VAL A 267 -15.91 -12.32 -1.52
N GLU A 268 -16.22 -13.61 -1.45
CA GLU A 268 -16.11 -14.41 -0.23
C GLU A 268 -14.65 -14.61 0.19
N ASP A 269 -13.78 -14.93 -0.77
CA ASP A 269 -12.34 -15.08 -0.52
C ASP A 269 -11.70 -13.75 -0.15
N LYS A 270 -12.10 -12.64 -0.81
CA LYS A 270 -11.65 -11.29 -0.43
C LYS A 270 -11.99 -10.99 1.02
N ALA A 271 -13.26 -11.17 1.41
CA ALA A 271 -13.70 -10.91 2.78
C ALA A 271 -12.90 -11.72 3.80
N ARG A 272 -12.76 -13.03 3.56
CA ARG A 272 -12.01 -13.95 4.43
C ARG A 272 -10.53 -13.54 4.55
N LEU A 273 -9.84 -13.37 3.41
CA LEU A 273 -8.41 -13.06 3.39
C LEU A 273 -8.13 -11.67 3.96
N MET A 274 -8.94 -10.66 3.64
CA MET A 274 -8.78 -9.33 4.23
C MET A 274 -8.89 -9.39 5.75
N LYS A 275 -9.85 -10.15 6.27
CA LYS A 275 -9.98 -10.33 7.72
C LYS A 275 -8.75 -10.99 8.33
N GLU A 276 -8.26 -12.07 7.72
CA GLU A 276 -7.06 -12.81 8.13
C GLU A 276 -5.82 -11.88 8.20
N TYR A 277 -5.47 -11.22 7.09
CA TYR A 277 -4.32 -10.32 7.02
C TYR A 277 -4.47 -9.06 7.90
N SER A 278 -5.70 -8.56 8.10
CA SER A 278 -5.94 -7.42 9.00
C SER A 278 -5.70 -7.73 10.49
N VAL A 279 -5.73 -9.02 10.87
CA VAL A 279 -5.48 -9.49 12.24
C VAL A 279 -4.04 -9.93 12.42
N GLU A 280 -3.47 -10.66 11.45
CA GLU A 280 -2.07 -11.11 11.50
C GLU A 280 -1.10 -9.94 11.54
N ASP A 281 -1.35 -8.89 10.75
CA ASP A 281 -0.53 -7.68 10.80
C ASP A 281 -0.66 -6.96 12.14
N LYS A 282 -1.85 -6.95 12.76
CA LYS A 282 -1.98 -6.43 14.14
C LYS A 282 -1.17 -7.24 15.13
N ALA A 283 -1.17 -8.57 15.04
CA ALA A 283 -0.38 -9.41 15.94
C ALA A 283 1.13 -9.17 15.75
N LEU A 284 1.57 -8.95 14.52
CA LEU A 284 2.97 -8.69 14.20
C LEU A 284 3.39 -7.25 14.55
N LEU A 285 2.57 -6.25 14.23
CA LEU A 285 2.73 -4.86 14.68
C LEU A 285 2.76 -4.78 16.20
N MET A 286 1.92 -5.53 16.91
CA MET A 286 1.96 -5.60 18.38
C MET A 286 3.24 -6.26 18.89
N LYS A 287 3.77 -7.27 18.20
CA LYS A 287 5.08 -7.86 18.53
C LYS A 287 6.23 -6.88 18.30
N GLU A 288 6.26 -6.20 17.16
CA GLU A 288 7.29 -5.19 16.87
C GLU A 288 7.17 -3.97 17.78
N TYR A 289 5.95 -3.55 18.10
CA TYR A 289 5.69 -2.47 19.05
C TYR A 289 6.10 -2.88 20.46
N ALA A 290 5.80 -4.10 20.89
CA ALA A 290 6.27 -4.65 22.16
C ALA A 290 7.80 -4.76 22.22
N GLN A 291 8.46 -5.16 21.13
CA GLN A 291 9.92 -5.19 21.02
C GLN A 291 10.53 -3.78 21.09
N LYS A 292 9.95 -2.80 20.38
CA LYS A 292 10.38 -1.39 20.46
C LYS A 292 10.10 -0.78 21.85
N ALA A 293 8.98 -1.11 22.48
CA ALA A 293 8.64 -0.68 23.84
C ALA A 293 9.59 -1.30 24.89
N SER A 294 10.05 -2.53 24.68
CA SER A 294 11.08 -3.17 25.54
C SER A 294 12.48 -2.57 25.39
N SER A 295 12.72 -1.71 24.39
CA SER A 295 14.00 -1.04 24.15
C SER A 295 14.10 0.37 24.75
N GLY A 296 13.05 0.86 25.44
CA GLY A 296 13.05 2.14 26.15
C GLY A 296 12.42 2.03 27.55
N SER A 297 13.27 2.12 28.58
CA SER A 297 12.99 1.97 30.03
C SER A 297 12.18 3.13 30.64
N PRO A 298 11.69 3.04 31.90
CA PRO A 298 10.43 2.44 32.32
C PRO A 298 9.52 3.48 33.02
N ASP A 299 8.22 3.17 33.16
CA ASP A 299 7.32 3.55 34.26
C ASP A 299 5.87 3.65 33.76
N SER A 300 5.24 2.47 33.69
CA SER A 300 3.80 2.16 33.56
C SER A 300 3.58 0.74 33.01
N LEU A 301 4.64 0.09 32.53
CA LEU A 301 4.67 -1.29 32.03
C LEU A 301 4.23 -2.34 33.06
N THR A 302 4.35 -2.06 34.35
CA THR A 302 4.01 -3.04 35.41
C THR A 302 2.50 -3.21 35.59
N GLU A 303 1.73 -2.12 35.43
CA GLU A 303 0.26 -2.17 35.51
C GLU A 303 -0.36 -2.74 34.22
N PHE A 304 0.27 -2.49 33.07
CA PHE A 304 -0.16 -3.07 31.80
C PHE A 304 0.13 -4.58 31.70
N HIS A 305 1.27 -5.04 32.23
CA HIS A 305 1.60 -6.47 32.29
C HIS A 305 0.63 -7.26 33.19
N ALA A 306 0.12 -6.65 34.26
CA ALA A 306 -0.88 -7.30 35.12
C ALA A 306 -2.23 -7.48 34.41
N ALA A 307 -2.65 -6.54 33.56
CA ALA A 307 -3.87 -6.64 32.76
C ALA A 307 -3.75 -7.66 31.61
N LEU A 308 -2.57 -7.77 30.99
CA LEU A 308 -2.32 -8.67 29.86
C LEU A 308 -2.27 -10.16 30.28
N LEU A 309 -1.77 -10.45 31.49
CA LEU A 309 -1.71 -11.84 31.99
C LEU A 309 -3.07 -12.40 32.41
N GLN A 310 -4.06 -11.57 32.75
CA GLN A 310 -5.40 -12.04 33.07
C GLN A 310 -6.20 -12.51 31.84
N VAL A 311 -5.86 -12.03 30.64
CA VAL A 311 -6.52 -12.46 29.39
C VAL A 311 -5.92 -13.76 28.86
N VAL A 312 -4.65 -14.04 29.16
CA VAL A 312 -3.92 -15.23 28.67
C VAL A 312 -4.25 -16.51 29.45
N TRP A 313 -4.84 -16.42 30.65
CA TRP A 313 -5.13 -17.61 31.48
C TRP A 313 -6.55 -18.18 31.36
N ALA A 314 -7.40 -17.65 30.47
CA ALA A 314 -8.77 -18.12 30.35
C ALA A 314 -8.99 -19.24 29.30
N HIS A 315 -8.02 -19.56 28.44
CA HIS A 315 -8.23 -20.51 27.31
C HIS A 315 -7.07 -21.49 27.09
N SER A 316 -6.72 -22.30 28.10
CA SER A 316 -5.99 -23.56 27.88
C SER A 316 -6.02 -24.51 29.08
N ALA A 317 -7.14 -25.24 29.23
CA ALA A 317 -7.17 -26.55 29.88
C ALA A 317 -7.91 -27.52 28.95
N ARG A 318 -7.17 -28.19 28.05
CA ARG A 318 -6.67 -29.59 28.17
C ARG A 318 -7.68 -30.63 27.66
N ALA A 319 -7.36 -31.24 26.53
CA ALA A 319 -7.49 -32.68 26.34
C ALA A 319 -6.05 -33.25 26.20
N PRO A 320 -5.71 -34.40 26.82
CA PRO A 320 -4.35 -34.92 26.85
C PRO A 320 -4.01 -35.73 25.58
N PRO A 321 -2.70 -35.98 25.30
CA PRO A 321 -2.27 -36.70 24.10
C PRO A 321 -2.43 -38.22 24.24
N PRO A 322 -2.42 -38.98 23.11
CA PRO A 322 -2.62 -40.43 23.15
C PRO A 322 -1.38 -41.16 23.68
N VAL A 323 -1.62 -42.27 24.37
CA VAL A 323 -0.60 -43.23 24.81
C VAL A 323 -0.69 -44.46 23.90
N CYS A 324 0.40 -44.78 23.20
CA CYS A 324 0.51 -46.04 22.46
C CYS A 324 1.05 -47.14 23.38
N GLY A 325 0.33 -48.26 23.47
CA GLY A 325 0.76 -49.47 24.15
C GLY A 325 1.56 -50.40 23.23
N VAL A 326 2.50 -51.13 23.83
CA VAL A 326 3.29 -52.22 23.25
C VAL A 326 2.39 -53.43 23.02
N ASP A 327 1.76 -53.51 21.85
CA ASP A 327 1.47 -54.77 21.14
C ASP A 327 0.90 -54.47 19.74
N ALA A 328 1.48 -55.13 18.74
CA ALA A 328 1.15 -54.93 17.33
C ALA A 328 -0.13 -55.69 16.96
N ALA A 329 -1.29 -55.03 17.05
CA ALA A 329 -2.43 -55.28 16.15
C ALA A 329 -3.55 -54.25 16.36
N SER A 330 -3.87 -53.52 15.28
CA SER A 330 -5.10 -52.73 15.04
C SER A 330 -5.37 -51.49 15.92
N CYS A 331 -5.33 -50.32 15.27
CA CYS A 331 -6.17 -49.17 15.64
C CYS A 331 -6.82 -48.63 14.37
N SER A 332 -8.15 -48.71 14.30
CA SER A 332 -9.01 -48.10 13.29
C SER A 332 -9.52 -46.74 13.79
N PHE A 333 -9.64 -45.78 12.89
CA PHE A 333 -10.12 -44.42 13.16
C PHE A 333 -11.65 -44.33 13.05
N ALA A 334 -12.26 -43.56 13.95
CA ALA A 334 -13.49 -42.82 13.70
C ALA A 334 -13.14 -41.32 13.68
#